data_AF-A0A382U0P0-F1
#
_entry.id   AF-A0A382U0P0-F1
#
_cell.length_a   1.000
_cell.length_b   1.000
_cell.length_c   1.000
_cell.angle_alpha   90.00
_cell.angle_beta   90.00
_cell.angle_gamma   90.00
#
_symmetry.space_group_name_H-M   'P 1'
#
loop_
_entity.id
_entity.type
_entity.pdbx_description
1 polymer ?
#
loop_
_entity_poly.entity_id
_entity_poly.type
_entity_poly.pdbx_seq_one_letter_code
_entity_poly.pdbx_strand_id
1 'polypeptide(L)'
;MGTRSVTHFKESSTADPFMTLYRQYDGNPQNHGLDMVRFMQGKELVNGFGIDDTHNFNGMGDLAAQMVAHFKTYNYPLHDVNGVMLPNMMKSPRYTEPRVGGYYIMAPGAEDVGEQYSYHIYPHDEEIFITIFDEYEEDVIYEGSVTDYSYWPEVDGNAVEIT
;
A
#
# COMPACT_ATOMS: atom_id res chain seq x y z
N MET A 1 -16.83 9.14 9.49
CA MET A 1 -16.84 8.51 8.15
C MET A 1 -15.40 8.27 7.76
N GLY A 2 -15.01 7.08 7.34
CA GLY A 2 -13.64 6.84 6.88
C GLY A 2 -13.52 6.98 5.36
N THR A 3 -12.34 7.37 4.90
CA THR A 3 -12.03 7.51 3.47
C THR A 3 -11.91 6.15 2.81
N ARG A 4 -12.57 5.94 1.67
CA ARG A 4 -12.45 4.70 0.88
C ARG A 4 -11.47 4.90 -0.26
N SER A 5 -10.80 3.83 -0.67
CA SER A 5 -9.94 3.86 -1.84
C SER A 5 -9.87 2.53 -2.57
N VAL A 6 -9.44 2.59 -3.82
CA VAL A 6 -9.03 1.42 -4.61
C VAL A 6 -7.55 1.52 -4.96
N THR A 7 -6.86 0.38 -5.04
CA THR A 7 -5.48 0.29 -5.49
C THR A 7 -5.38 -0.74 -6.59
N HIS A 8 -5.02 -0.27 -7.78
CA HIS A 8 -4.82 -1.06 -8.98
C HIS A 8 -3.36 -1.47 -9.11
N PHE A 9 -3.11 -2.76 -9.26
CA PHE A 9 -1.79 -3.29 -9.57
C PHE A 9 -1.75 -3.64 -11.05
N LYS A 10 -0.74 -3.11 -11.75
CA LYS A 10 -0.61 -3.18 -13.22
C LYS A 10 0.78 -3.68 -13.62
N GLU A 11 0.90 -4.30 -14.79
CA GLU A 11 2.19 -4.74 -15.36
C GLU A 11 2.96 -3.59 -16.06
N SER A 12 2.29 -2.47 -16.31
CA SER A 12 2.88 -1.22 -16.81
C SER A 12 1.92 -0.05 -16.53
N SER A 13 2.38 1.19 -16.74
CA SER A 13 1.52 2.38 -16.59
C SER A 13 0.24 2.30 -17.44
N THR A 14 0.32 1.70 -18.64
CA THR A 14 -0.78 1.61 -19.62
C THR A 14 -1.53 0.29 -19.63
N ALA A 15 -1.02 -0.77 -19.00
CA ALA A 15 -1.70 -2.06 -18.93
C ALA A 15 -3.00 -1.96 -18.13
N ASP A 16 -3.96 -2.86 -18.41
CA ASP A 16 -5.10 -3.03 -17.52
C ASP A 16 -4.63 -3.60 -16.16
N PRO A 17 -5.30 -3.25 -15.05
CA PRO A 17 -4.98 -3.85 -13.76
C PRO A 17 -5.22 -5.36 -13.79
N PHE A 18 -4.34 -6.13 -13.14
CA PHE A 18 -4.55 -7.57 -12.92
C PHE A 18 -5.14 -7.86 -11.53
N MET A 19 -5.06 -6.90 -10.61
CA MET A 19 -5.69 -6.95 -9.28
C MET A 19 -6.12 -5.55 -8.85
N THR A 20 -7.29 -5.45 -8.21
CA THR A 20 -7.73 -4.25 -7.51
C THR A 20 -7.93 -4.56 -6.03
N LEU A 21 -7.32 -3.78 -5.15
CA LEU A 21 -7.49 -3.85 -3.71
C LEU A 21 -8.37 -2.69 -3.25
N TYR A 22 -9.50 -2.98 -2.59
CA TYR A 22 -10.36 -1.97 -1.97
C TYR A 22 -10.02 -1.82 -0.50
N ARG A 23 -9.95 -0.56 -0.02
CA ARG A 23 -9.80 -0.19 1.39
C ARG A 23 -11.05 0.56 1.87
N GLN A 24 -11.65 0.06 2.94
CA GLN A 24 -12.93 0.57 3.46
C GLN A 24 -12.79 1.90 4.22
N TYR A 25 -11.66 2.11 4.90
CA TYR A 25 -11.38 3.26 5.77
C TYR A 25 -9.92 3.69 5.65
N ASP A 26 -9.63 4.96 5.88
CA ASP A 26 -8.29 5.55 5.83
C ASP A 26 -7.59 5.42 4.46
N GLY A 27 -8.37 5.43 3.38
CA GLY A 27 -7.91 5.39 1.99
C GLY A 27 -7.23 6.67 1.47
N ASN A 28 -7.05 7.70 2.30
CA ASN A 28 -6.42 8.97 1.89
C ASN A 28 -4.87 8.85 1.77
N PRO A 29 -4.20 9.73 1.02
CA PRO A 29 -2.77 9.59 0.68
C PRO A 29 -1.84 9.52 1.90
N GLN A 30 -2.11 10.32 2.92
CA GLN A 30 -1.38 10.36 4.20
C GLN A 30 -1.48 9.08 5.04
N ASN A 31 -2.49 8.25 4.78
CA ASN A 31 -2.65 6.96 5.45
C ASN A 31 -2.29 5.86 4.45
N HIS A 32 -3.19 5.54 3.51
CA HIS A 32 -3.00 4.42 2.59
C HIS A 32 -1.82 4.57 1.65
N GLY A 33 -1.58 5.77 1.11
CA GLY A 33 -0.40 6.05 0.29
C GLY A 33 0.89 5.79 1.08
N LEU A 34 1.03 6.42 2.24
CA LEU A 34 2.21 6.23 3.10
C LEU A 34 2.38 4.79 3.61
N ASP A 35 1.30 4.08 3.95
CA ASP A 35 1.38 2.68 4.38
C ASP A 35 1.96 1.79 3.27
N MET A 36 1.48 1.97 2.02
CA MET A 36 2.00 1.24 0.86
C MET A 36 3.46 1.58 0.60
N VAL A 37 3.80 2.88 0.59
CA VAL A 37 5.18 3.32 0.35
C VAL A 37 6.14 2.79 1.40
N ARG A 38 5.80 2.87 2.69
CA ARG A 38 6.61 2.30 3.78
C ARG A 38 6.81 0.80 3.64
N PHE A 39 5.81 0.08 3.13
CA PHE A 39 5.93 -1.35 2.89
C PHE A 39 6.87 -1.69 1.71
N MET A 40 6.91 -0.83 0.70
CA MET A 40 7.74 -1.00 -0.50
C MET A 40 9.16 -0.42 -0.33
N GLN A 41 9.35 0.54 0.56
CA GLN A 41 10.64 1.16 0.85
C GLN A 41 11.69 0.12 1.26
N GLY A 42 12.88 0.22 0.66
CA GLY A 42 14.01 -0.69 0.91
C GLY A 42 13.91 -2.04 0.20
N LYS A 43 12.88 -2.28 -0.61
CA LYS A 43 12.71 -3.50 -1.41
C LYS A 43 12.86 -3.21 -2.88
N GLU A 44 13.38 -4.20 -3.60
CA GLU A 44 13.58 -4.12 -5.04
C GLU A 44 12.55 -4.98 -5.79
N LEU A 45 12.23 -4.57 -7.01
CA LEU A 45 11.45 -5.38 -7.94
C LEU A 45 12.41 -6.21 -8.80
N VAL A 46 12.36 -7.53 -8.65
CA VAL A 46 13.29 -8.46 -9.30
C VAL A 46 12.56 -9.42 -10.25
N ASN A 47 13.32 -10.00 -11.19
CA ASN A 47 12.83 -11.00 -12.14
C ASN A 47 13.53 -12.35 -11.89
N GLY A 48 13.14 -13.00 -10.80
CA GLY A 48 13.79 -14.16 -10.21
C GLY A 48 14.48 -13.81 -8.90
N PHE A 49 14.40 -14.71 -7.92
CA PHE A 49 14.97 -14.55 -6.60
C PHE A 49 15.82 -15.77 -6.23
N GLY A 50 16.89 -15.54 -5.46
CA GLY A 50 17.70 -16.61 -4.88
C GLY A 50 17.01 -17.21 -3.65
N ILE A 51 17.47 -18.38 -3.19
CA ILE A 51 16.88 -19.03 -2.00
C ILE A 51 16.95 -18.18 -0.73
N ASP A 52 17.93 -17.27 -0.67
CA ASP A 52 18.18 -16.38 0.46
C ASP A 52 17.53 -15.00 0.29
N ASP A 53 16.92 -14.71 -0.87
CA ASP A 53 16.18 -13.46 -1.07
C ASP A 53 14.74 -13.63 -0.58
N THR A 54 14.52 -13.15 0.64
CA THR A 54 13.21 -13.17 1.30
C THR A 54 12.65 -11.76 1.51
N HIS A 55 13.26 -10.73 0.90
CA HIS A 55 12.94 -9.33 1.18
C HIS A 55 12.29 -8.60 0.00
N ASN A 56 12.67 -8.97 -1.23
CA ASN A 56 12.27 -8.30 -2.46
C ASN A 56 10.93 -8.80 -3.02
N PHE A 57 10.49 -8.16 -4.12
CA PHE A 57 9.31 -8.55 -4.87
C PHE A 57 9.70 -9.23 -6.18
N ASN A 58 9.27 -10.47 -6.37
CA ASN A 58 9.50 -11.18 -7.64
C ASN A 58 8.41 -10.82 -8.67
N GLY A 59 8.52 -9.62 -9.25
CA GLY A 59 7.55 -9.05 -10.16
C GLY A 59 6.28 -8.49 -9.48
N MET A 60 5.41 -7.87 -10.27
CA MET A 60 4.23 -7.15 -9.76
C MET A 60 3.20 -8.05 -9.10
N GLY A 61 3.04 -9.27 -9.60
CA GLY A 61 2.14 -10.26 -9.00
C GLY A 61 2.55 -10.64 -7.58
N ASP A 62 3.85 -10.80 -7.32
CA ASP A 62 4.37 -11.09 -5.98
C ASP A 62 4.24 -9.86 -5.07
N LEU A 63 4.56 -8.66 -5.56
CA LEU A 63 4.31 -7.40 -4.84
C LEU A 63 2.85 -7.29 -4.38
N ALA A 64 1.91 -7.50 -5.30
CA ALA A 64 0.48 -7.48 -5.01
C ALA A 64 0.09 -8.50 -3.91
N ALA A 65 0.59 -9.73 -4.00
CA ALA A 65 0.32 -10.77 -3.02
C ALA A 65 0.91 -10.44 -1.64
N GLN A 66 2.16 -9.99 -1.60
CA GLN A 66 2.83 -9.56 -0.37
C GLN A 66 2.11 -8.36 0.27
N MET A 67 1.61 -7.41 -0.53
CA MET A 67 0.86 -6.25 -0.06
C MET A 67 -0.49 -6.66 0.57
N VAL A 68 -1.23 -7.58 -0.06
CA VAL A 68 -2.46 -8.14 0.53
C VAL A 68 -2.16 -8.83 1.86
N ALA A 69 -1.10 -9.65 1.91
CA ALA A 69 -0.68 -10.30 3.14
C ALA A 69 -0.32 -9.27 4.22
N HIS A 70 0.46 -8.25 3.88
CA HIS A 70 0.82 -7.15 4.77
C HIS A 70 -0.42 -6.50 5.36
N PHE A 71 -1.37 -6.03 4.53
CA PHE A 71 -2.55 -5.35 5.04
C PHE A 71 -3.50 -6.25 5.83
N LYS A 72 -3.62 -7.52 5.48
CA LYS A 72 -4.49 -8.46 6.22
C LYS A 72 -3.88 -8.94 7.53
N THR A 73 -2.57 -8.86 7.70
CA THR A 73 -1.87 -9.46 8.87
C THR A 73 -1.12 -8.46 9.75
N TYR A 74 -0.80 -7.28 9.24
CA TYR A 74 0.07 -6.31 9.90
C TYR A 74 -0.68 -5.07 10.41
N ASN A 75 -1.89 -4.79 9.94
CA ASN A 75 -2.52 -3.48 10.17
C ASN A 75 -3.25 -3.31 11.53
N TYR A 76 -2.71 -3.88 12.61
CA TYR A 76 -3.04 -3.46 13.97
C TYR A 76 -1.83 -3.66 14.89
N PRO A 77 -1.35 -2.64 15.63
CA PRO A 77 -0.61 -2.93 16.85
C PRO A 77 -1.51 -3.77 17.74
N LEU A 78 -1.03 -4.94 18.16
CA LEU A 78 -1.67 -5.75 19.20
C LEU A 78 -1.62 -4.97 20.52
N HIS A 79 -2.52 -4.01 20.69
CA HIS A 79 -3.03 -3.73 22.02
C HIS A 79 -3.97 -4.88 22.36
N ASP A 80 -3.73 -5.57 23.47
CA ASP A 80 -4.80 -6.32 24.08
C ASP A 80 -5.96 -5.36 24.43
N VAL A 81 -7.11 -5.91 24.81
CA VAL A 81 -8.30 -5.11 25.19
C VAL A 81 -8.06 -4.13 26.34
N ASN A 82 -6.85 -4.11 26.93
CA ASN A 82 -6.43 -3.25 28.03
C ASN A 82 -5.27 -2.31 27.68
N GLY A 83 -4.85 -2.23 26.42
CA GLY A 83 -3.90 -1.21 25.96
C GLY A 83 -2.41 -1.51 26.23
N VAL A 84 -2.04 -2.72 26.66
CA VAL A 84 -0.64 -3.04 26.99
C VAL A 84 0.15 -3.44 25.73
N MET A 85 1.33 -2.82 25.53
CA MET A 85 2.29 -3.23 24.49
C MET A 85 2.88 -4.60 24.83
N LEU A 86 2.73 -5.58 23.92
CA LEU A 86 3.30 -6.91 24.13
C LEU A 86 4.83 -6.89 23.97
N PRO A 87 5.61 -7.27 24.99
CA PRO A 87 7.05 -7.38 24.87
C PRO A 87 7.37 -8.75 24.25
N ASN A 88 8.05 -8.74 23.09
CA ASN A 88 8.95 -9.77 22.55
C ASN A 88 8.73 -10.03 21.04
N MET A 89 9.53 -9.37 20.21
CA MET A 89 9.59 -9.52 18.75
C MET A 89 10.22 -10.84 18.26
N MET A 90 10.54 -11.80 19.15
CA MET A 90 11.16 -13.09 18.82
C MET A 90 10.30 -14.32 19.19
N LYS A 91 9.04 -14.14 19.62
CA LYS A 91 8.06 -15.25 19.60
C LYS A 91 7.33 -15.19 18.27
N SER A 92 7.32 -16.32 17.54
CA SER A 92 6.75 -16.52 16.21
C SER A 92 5.58 -15.59 15.90
N PRO A 93 5.56 -14.94 14.71
CA PRO A 93 4.53 -13.97 14.37
C PRO A 93 3.19 -14.65 14.57
N ARG A 94 2.47 -14.22 15.61
CA ARG A 94 1.03 -14.48 15.67
C ARG A 94 0.47 -13.60 14.57
N TYR A 95 0.48 -14.12 13.34
CA TYR A 95 -0.41 -13.65 12.29
C TYR A 95 -1.76 -13.50 12.97
N THR A 96 -2.16 -12.27 13.28
CA THR A 96 -3.49 -12.04 13.80
C THR A 96 -4.42 -12.56 12.73
N GLU A 97 -5.35 -13.43 13.12
CA GLU A 97 -6.39 -13.92 12.21
C GLU A 97 -6.87 -12.78 11.29
N PRO A 98 -6.90 -12.97 9.97
CA PRO A 98 -7.33 -11.91 9.06
C PRO A 98 -8.70 -11.41 9.49
N ARG A 99 -8.79 -10.15 9.97
CA ARG A 99 -10.08 -9.60 10.41
C ARG A 99 -11.01 -9.49 9.21
N VAL A 100 -12.30 -9.72 9.44
CA VAL A 100 -13.33 -9.48 8.42
C VAL A 100 -13.31 -7.99 8.06
N GLY A 101 -13.30 -7.72 6.75
CA GLY A 101 -13.31 -6.38 6.19
C GLY A 101 -11.98 -5.63 6.23
N GLY A 102 -12.07 -4.30 6.14
CA GLY A 102 -10.95 -3.38 6.00
C GLY A 102 -10.38 -3.37 4.58
N TYR A 103 -9.91 -4.53 4.11
CA TYR A 103 -9.34 -4.73 2.77
C TYR A 103 -10.01 -5.89 2.05
N TYR A 104 -10.28 -5.70 0.75
CA TYR A 104 -10.98 -6.65 -0.11
C TYR A 104 -10.31 -6.70 -1.47
N ILE A 105 -10.10 -7.91 -2.01
CA ILE A 105 -9.76 -8.04 -3.42
C ILE A 105 -11.06 -7.86 -4.22
N MET A 106 -11.04 -6.97 -5.19
CA MET A 106 -12.13 -6.70 -6.13
C MET A 106 -11.78 -7.23 -7.51
N ALA A 107 -12.77 -7.25 -8.41
CA ALA A 107 -12.51 -7.55 -9.82
C ALA A 107 -11.41 -6.61 -10.36
N PRO A 108 -10.51 -7.08 -11.24
CA PRO A 108 -9.50 -6.22 -11.85
C PRO A 108 -10.17 -5.05 -12.57
N GLY A 109 -9.66 -3.84 -12.34
CA GLY A 109 -10.25 -2.61 -12.87
C GLY A 109 -11.55 -2.16 -12.21
N ALA A 110 -11.94 -2.72 -11.05
CA ALA A 110 -13.12 -2.25 -10.33
C ALA A 110 -13.03 -0.75 -9.97
N GLU A 111 -14.05 -0.01 -10.40
CA GLU A 111 -14.27 1.42 -10.24
C GLU A 111 -15.74 1.66 -9.82
N ASP A 112 -16.08 2.87 -9.38
CA ASP A 112 -17.43 3.26 -8.92
C ASP A 112 -17.94 2.42 -7.74
N VAL A 113 -17.05 2.17 -6.77
CA VAL A 113 -17.34 1.43 -5.51
C VAL A 113 -17.31 2.35 -4.28
N GLY A 114 -17.43 3.66 -4.51
CA GLY A 114 -17.46 4.70 -3.49
C GLY A 114 -16.08 5.11 -2.96
N GLU A 115 -15.02 4.80 -3.70
CA GLU A 115 -13.68 5.33 -3.53
C GLU A 115 -13.66 6.85 -3.61
N GLN A 116 -12.76 7.46 -2.84
CA GLN A 116 -12.44 8.88 -2.92
C GLN A 116 -11.05 9.10 -3.51
N TYR A 117 -10.23 8.06 -3.50
CA TYR A 117 -8.91 8.03 -4.09
C TYR A 117 -8.72 6.71 -4.82
N SER A 118 -8.14 6.77 -6.01
CA SER A 118 -7.57 5.61 -6.67
C SER A 118 -6.05 5.71 -6.69
N TYR A 119 -5.42 4.56 -6.56
CA TYR A 119 -3.97 4.41 -6.59
C TYR A 119 -3.62 3.43 -7.70
N HIS A 120 -2.61 3.74 -8.51
CA HIS A 120 -2.10 2.84 -9.53
C HIS A 120 -0.63 2.52 -9.24
N ILE A 121 -0.35 1.24 -8.99
CA ILE A 121 0.99 0.73 -8.70
C ILE A 121 1.48 -0.05 -9.91
N TYR A 122 2.63 0.35 -10.45
CA TYR A 122 3.18 -0.23 -11.68
C TYR A 122 4.72 -0.11 -11.70
N PRO A 123 5.41 -0.94 -12.50
CA PRO A 123 6.85 -0.85 -12.66
C PRO A 123 7.24 0.21 -13.70
N HIS A 124 8.36 0.90 -13.48
CA HIS A 124 9.00 1.79 -14.46
C HIS A 124 10.52 1.76 -14.24
N ASP A 125 11.29 1.38 -15.26
CA ASP A 125 12.76 1.31 -15.21
C ASP A 125 13.32 0.60 -13.96
N GLU A 126 12.79 -0.60 -13.65
CA GLU A 126 13.14 -1.42 -12.47
C GLU A 126 12.70 -0.84 -11.11
N GLU A 127 12.13 0.36 -11.09
CA GLU A 127 11.52 0.97 -9.91
C GLU A 127 10.01 0.73 -9.86
N ILE A 128 9.43 0.99 -8.69
CA ILE A 128 7.99 0.93 -8.47
C ILE A 128 7.45 2.37 -8.47
N PHE A 129 6.43 2.62 -9.27
CA PHE A 129 5.77 3.91 -9.38
C PHE A 129 4.37 3.85 -8.77
N ILE A 130 3.91 5.02 -8.33
CA ILE A 130 2.55 5.25 -7.82
C ILE A 130 1.94 6.48 -8.47
N THR A 131 0.76 6.31 -9.06
CA THR A 131 -0.14 7.42 -9.37
C THR A 131 -1.23 7.48 -8.31
N ILE A 132 -1.54 8.68 -7.82
CA ILE A 132 -2.63 8.94 -6.89
C ILE A 132 -3.59 9.92 -7.55
N PHE A 133 -4.84 9.51 -7.68
CA PHE A 133 -5.91 10.30 -8.28
C PHE A 133 -6.97 10.60 -7.21
N ASP A 134 -7.37 11.86 -7.10
CA ASP A 134 -8.49 12.29 -6.28
C ASP A 134 -9.77 12.21 -7.12
N GLU A 135 -10.64 11.26 -6.77
CA GLU A 135 -11.87 10.95 -7.53
C GLU A 135 -12.92 12.06 -7.42
N TYR A 136 -12.80 12.94 -6.42
CA TYR A 136 -13.72 14.05 -6.25
C TYR A 136 -13.32 15.27 -7.08
N GLU A 137 -12.02 15.59 -7.08
CA GLU A 137 -11.48 16.72 -7.85
C GLU A 137 -11.17 16.34 -9.31
N GLU A 138 -11.26 15.05 -9.65
CA GLU A 138 -10.93 14.49 -10.97
C GLU A 138 -9.49 14.84 -11.42
N ASP A 139 -8.54 14.80 -10.48
CA ASP A 139 -7.16 15.25 -10.71
C ASP A 139 -6.10 14.25 -10.21
N VAL A 140 -4.97 14.21 -10.93
CA VAL A 140 -3.78 13.48 -10.50
C VAL A 140 -3.01 14.34 -9.51
N ILE A 141 -3.07 13.95 -8.23
CA ILE A 141 -2.41 14.70 -7.15
C ILE A 141 -0.96 14.26 -6.91
N TYR A 142 -0.56 13.09 -7.43
CA TYR A 142 0.83 12.63 -7.44
C TYR A 142 1.06 11.58 -8.53
N GLU A 143 2.21 11.66 -9.19
CA GLU A 143 2.75 10.60 -10.05
C GLU A 143 4.28 10.58 -9.93
N GLY A 144 4.85 9.42 -9.61
CA GLY A 144 6.30 9.29 -9.46
C GLY A 144 6.73 7.98 -8.82
N SER A 145 8.05 7.86 -8.61
CA SER A 145 8.65 6.72 -7.92
C SER A 145 8.20 6.68 -6.45
N VAL A 146 7.92 5.49 -5.93
CA VAL A 146 7.49 5.31 -4.53
C VAL A 146 8.56 5.76 -3.54
N THR A 147 9.83 5.79 -3.94
CA THR A 147 10.96 6.27 -3.13
C THR A 147 10.90 7.78 -2.90
N ASP A 148 10.40 8.53 -3.88
CA ASP A 148 10.28 9.99 -3.83
C ASP A 148 8.95 10.46 -3.23
N TYR A 149 8.00 9.55 -3.04
CA TYR A 149 6.71 9.87 -2.44
C TYR A 149 6.90 10.27 -0.97
N SER A 150 6.69 11.55 -0.69
CA SER A 150 6.60 12.10 0.65
C SER A 150 5.26 12.81 0.80
N TYR A 151 4.49 12.41 1.82
CA TYR A 151 3.30 13.16 2.19
C TYR A 151 3.69 14.21 3.23
N TRP A 152 3.66 15.47 2.81
CA TRP A 152 3.73 16.62 3.70
C TRP A 152 2.32 17.19 3.83
N PRO A 153 1.65 17.11 4.98
CA PRO A 153 0.64 18.10 5.24
C PRO A 153 1.40 19.44 5.28
N GLU A 154 1.03 20.43 4.46
CA GLU A 154 1.45 21.79 4.77
C GLU A 154 0.95 22.11 6.18
N VAL A 155 1.83 21.99 7.16
CA VAL A 155 1.67 22.54 8.50
C VAL A 155 2.77 23.58 8.61
N ASP A 156 2.41 24.83 8.31
CA ASP A 156 3.23 26.01 8.62
C ASP A 156 4.69 25.95 8.15
N GLY A 157 4.93 25.54 6.90
CA GLY A 157 6.15 25.89 6.15
C GLY A 157 7.47 25.24 6.61
N ASN A 158 7.45 24.13 7.34
CA ASN A 158 8.68 23.38 7.65
C ASN A 158 8.56 21.90 7.27
N ALA A 159 9.40 21.46 6.33
CA ALA A 159 9.58 20.04 6.02
C ALA A 159 10.32 19.33 7.18
N VAL A 160 9.88 18.13 7.52
CA VAL A 160 10.46 17.22 8.54
C VAL A 160 11.04 15.98 7.86
N GLU A 161 12.30 16.02 7.43
CA GLU A 161 12.97 14.88 6.77
C GLU A 161 12.74 13.57 7.54
N ILE A 162 12.31 12.54 6.82
CA ILE A 162 12.18 11.18 7.35
C ILE A 162 13.57 10.56 7.28
N THR A 163 14.14 10.25 8.45
CA THR A 163 15.39 9.51 8.62
C THR A 163 15.14 8.04 8.91
#